data_AF-A0AAP0PKD5-F1
#
_entry.id   AF-A0AAP0PKD5-F1
#
_cell.length_a   1.000
_cell.length_b   1.000
_cell.length_c   1.000
_cell.angle_alpha   90.00
_cell.angle_beta   90.00
_cell.angle_gamma   90.00
#
_symmetry.space_group_name_H-M   'P 1'
#
loop_
_entity.id
_entity.type
_entity.pdbx_description
1 polymer ?
#
loop_
_entity_poly.entity_id
_entity_poly.type
_entity_poly.pdbx_seq_one_letter_code
_entity_poly.pdbx_strand_id
1 'polypeptide(L)'
;MLTDEIELQDYAGSDSGHSAPPHSQFIKKALSSLVPMLLETLLKQEEDQDQDDEIWNLSMAGGTCLGLVARTVGDDIVSLVMPFVEANIMKPDWRSREAATYAFGSILEGPSVEKLSPLVNAEIAEIGEIAETPKEERSREIEEIAETK
;
A
#
# COMPACT_ATOMS: atom_id res chain seq x y z
N MET A 1 42.01 -8.86 -3.56
CA MET A 1 41.60 -7.64 -4.25
C MET A 1 41.07 -8.05 -5.62
N LEU A 2 39.78 -8.36 -5.68
CA LEU A 2 38.99 -8.52 -6.90
C LEU A 2 37.85 -7.53 -6.71
N THR A 3 37.93 -6.40 -7.39
CA THR A 3 36.85 -5.41 -7.45
C THR A 3 36.02 -5.76 -8.68
N ASP A 4 34.90 -6.43 -8.45
CA ASP A 4 33.84 -6.66 -9.42
C ASP A 4 33.13 -5.33 -9.70
N GLU A 5 33.51 -4.68 -10.80
CA GLU A 5 32.73 -3.59 -11.40
C GLU A 5 31.60 -4.24 -12.21
N ILE A 6 30.38 -4.24 -11.67
CA ILE A 6 29.17 -4.57 -12.44
C ILE A 6 28.72 -3.28 -13.13
N GLU A 7 29.03 -3.16 -14.42
CA GLU A 7 28.46 -2.15 -15.32
C GLU A 7 26.93 -2.30 -15.34
N LEU A 8 26.24 -1.28 -14.82
CA LEU A 8 24.80 -1.10 -15.04
C LEU A 8 24.56 -0.88 -16.53
N GLN A 9 24.10 -1.93 -17.23
CA GLN A 9 23.61 -1.79 -18.60
C GLN A 9 22.36 -0.90 -18.60
N ASP A 10 22.57 0.31 -19.08
CA ASP A 10 21.56 1.29 -19.45
C ASP A 10 20.58 0.64 -20.46
N TYR A 11 19.40 0.23 -19.99
CA TYR A 11 18.34 -0.35 -20.83
C TYR A 11 17.58 0.76 -21.57
N ALA A 12 18.31 1.61 -22.29
CA ALA A 12 17.72 2.48 -23.30
C ALA A 12 17.58 1.70 -24.63
N GLY A 13 16.83 0.60 -24.58
CA GLY A 13 16.42 -0.15 -25.75
C GLY A 13 15.15 0.45 -26.32
N SER A 14 15.29 1.38 -27.26
CA SER A 14 14.23 1.72 -28.20
C SER A 14 13.96 0.51 -29.09
N ASP A 15 13.03 -0.36 -28.69
CA ASP A 15 12.44 -1.34 -29.61
C ASP A 15 10.92 -1.29 -29.56
N SER A 16 10.37 -1.27 -30.77
CA SER A 16 8.98 -1.00 -31.07
C SER A 16 8.24 -2.33 -31.10
N GLY A 17 7.76 -2.79 -29.95
CA GLY A 17 6.98 -4.02 -29.86
C GLY A 17 6.27 -4.14 -28.52
N HIS A 18 4.95 -3.99 -28.52
CA HIS A 18 4.04 -4.06 -27.35
C HIS A 18 3.93 -5.46 -26.72
N SER A 19 5.01 -6.23 -26.63
CA SER A 19 5.00 -7.42 -25.78
C SER A 19 5.19 -6.97 -24.33
N ALA A 20 4.16 -7.16 -23.50
CA ALA A 20 4.30 -7.01 -22.05
C ALA A 20 5.57 -7.74 -21.57
N PRO A 21 6.28 -7.24 -20.53
CA PRO A 21 7.51 -7.84 -20.05
C PRO A 21 7.32 -9.35 -19.85
N PRO A 22 8.28 -10.20 -20.24
CA PRO A 22 8.12 -11.66 -20.36
C PRO A 22 7.66 -12.39 -19.07
N HIS A 23 7.62 -11.72 -17.93
CA HIS A 23 7.26 -12.28 -16.62
C HIS A 23 5.93 -11.77 -16.05
N SER A 24 5.27 -10.79 -16.70
CA SER A 24 3.99 -10.21 -16.26
C SER A 24 2.87 -11.27 -16.17
N GLN A 25 2.91 -12.27 -17.05
CA GLN A 25 1.92 -13.36 -17.11
C GLN A 25 1.98 -14.30 -15.90
N PHE A 26 3.14 -14.41 -15.22
CA PHE A 26 3.27 -15.26 -14.02
C PHE A 26 2.60 -14.60 -12.81
N ILE A 27 2.86 -13.31 -12.60
CA ILE A 27 2.29 -12.54 -11.50
C ILE A 27 0.76 -12.50 -11.62
N LYS A 28 0.22 -12.28 -12.82
CA LYS A 28 -1.24 -12.30 -13.07
C LYS A 28 -1.92 -13.58 -12.59
N LYS A 29 -1.27 -14.73 -12.72
CA LYS A 29 -1.81 -16.02 -12.22
C LYS A 29 -1.75 -16.17 -10.71
N ALA A 30 -0.81 -15.49 -10.05
CA ALA A 30 -0.62 -15.55 -8.60
C ALA A 30 -1.40 -14.47 -7.84
N LEU A 31 -1.96 -13.45 -8.54
CA LEU A 31 -2.60 -12.28 -7.93
C LEU A 31 -3.64 -12.63 -6.85
N SER A 32 -4.50 -13.63 -7.11
CA SER A 32 -5.55 -14.04 -6.17
C SER A 32 -5.05 -14.54 -4.83
N SER A 33 -3.77 -14.95 -4.75
CA SER A 33 -3.14 -15.40 -3.51
C SER A 33 -2.11 -14.39 -2.99
N LEU A 34 -1.40 -13.72 -3.91
CA LEU A 34 -0.37 -12.75 -3.57
C LEU A 34 -0.97 -11.47 -2.97
N VAL A 35 -2.02 -10.92 -3.58
CA VAL A 35 -2.60 -9.65 -3.10
C VAL A 35 -3.16 -9.78 -1.69
N PRO A 36 -3.97 -10.80 -1.33
CA PRO A 36 -4.41 -10.97 0.05
C PRO A 36 -3.27 -11.09 1.06
N MET A 37 -2.20 -11.84 0.71
CA MET A 37 -1.02 -11.97 1.58
C MET A 37 -0.35 -10.60 1.82
N LEU A 38 -0.16 -9.80 0.77
CA LEU A 38 0.43 -8.47 0.90
C LEU A 38 -0.47 -7.55 1.74
N LEU A 39 -1.79 -7.59 1.56
CA LEU A 39 -2.73 -6.80 2.35
C LEU A 39 -2.70 -7.20 3.84
N GLU A 40 -2.52 -8.48 4.16
CA GLU A 40 -2.35 -8.95 5.55
C GLU A 40 -1.07 -8.39 6.19
N THR A 41 0.01 -8.23 5.43
CA THR A 41 1.25 -7.63 5.96
C THR A 41 1.06 -6.17 6.35
N LEU A 42 0.18 -5.43 5.67
CA LEU A 42 -0.09 -4.03 6.01
C LEU A 42 -0.73 -3.85 7.38
N LEU A 43 -1.40 -4.88 7.92
CA LEU A 43 -1.97 -4.87 9.26
C LEU A 43 -0.91 -5.12 10.37
N LYS A 44 0.35 -5.39 10.01
CA LYS A 44 1.45 -5.70 10.94
C LYS A 44 2.29 -4.47 11.24
N GLN A 45 1.63 -3.35 11.53
CA GLN A 45 2.27 -2.09 11.93
C GLN A 45 2.73 -2.18 13.39
N GLU A 46 3.94 -1.69 13.64
CA GLU A 46 4.57 -1.61 14.97
C GLU A 46 4.17 -0.28 15.64
N GLU A 47 3.97 -0.30 16.97
CA GLU A 47 3.51 0.89 17.73
C GLU A 47 4.61 1.94 17.95
N ASP A 48 5.88 1.51 17.97
CA ASP A 48 7.03 2.36 18.31
C ASP A 48 7.79 2.88 17.07
N GLN A 49 7.14 2.97 15.90
CA GLN A 49 7.77 3.39 14.65
C GLN A 49 8.30 4.83 14.68
N ASP A 50 7.82 5.66 15.61
CA ASP A 50 8.24 7.05 15.79
C ASP A 50 9.69 7.20 16.30
N GLN A 51 10.35 6.11 16.69
CA GLN A 51 11.68 6.15 17.31
C GLN A 51 12.84 5.99 16.31
N ASP A 52 12.60 5.47 15.10
CA ASP A 52 13.64 5.33 14.07
C ASP A 52 13.05 5.08 12.66
N ASP A 53 12.96 6.15 11.85
CA ASP A 53 12.49 6.11 10.46
C ASP A 53 13.33 5.18 9.55
N GLU A 54 14.51 4.71 9.99
CA GLU A 54 15.36 3.78 9.25
C GLU A 54 14.95 2.31 9.44
N ILE A 55 14.04 1.98 10.36
CA ILE A 55 13.62 0.59 10.62
C ILE A 55 12.58 0.12 9.59
N TRP A 56 13.06 -0.64 8.61
CA TRP A 56 12.21 -1.32 7.62
C TRP A 56 11.49 -2.53 8.22
N ASN A 57 10.16 -2.44 8.34
CA ASN A 57 9.32 -3.50 8.89
C ASN A 57 8.48 -4.23 7.82
N LEU A 58 7.73 -5.24 8.27
CA LEU A 58 6.92 -6.10 7.39
C LEU A 58 5.82 -5.34 6.64
N SER A 59 5.19 -4.33 7.28
CA SER A 59 4.16 -3.50 6.63
C SER A 59 4.75 -2.66 5.49
N MET A 60 5.91 -2.04 5.71
CA MET A 60 6.63 -1.28 4.67
C MET A 60 7.06 -2.17 3.49
N ALA A 61 7.55 -3.38 3.79
CA ALA A 61 7.88 -4.37 2.77
C ALA A 61 6.63 -4.74 1.94
N GLY A 62 5.51 -4.97 2.62
CA GLY A 62 4.21 -5.26 2.03
C GLY A 62 3.72 -4.19 1.07
N GLY A 63 3.69 -2.93 1.53
CA GLY A 63 3.22 -1.79 0.74
C GLY A 63 4.09 -1.55 -0.49
N THR A 64 5.41 -1.59 -0.31
CA THR A 64 6.36 -1.46 -1.43
C THR A 64 6.16 -2.56 -2.47
N CYS A 65 6.02 -3.81 -2.03
CA CYS A 65 5.76 -4.94 -2.92
C CYS A 65 4.41 -4.77 -3.64
N LEU A 66 3.36 -4.36 -2.92
CA LEU A 66 2.03 -4.12 -3.49
C LEU A 66 2.08 -3.06 -4.61
N GLY A 67 2.85 -1.99 -4.43
CA GLY A 67 3.03 -0.97 -5.47
C GLY A 67 3.79 -1.48 -6.70
N LEU A 68 4.78 -2.37 -6.53
CA LEU A 68 5.43 -3.03 -7.67
C LEU A 68 4.47 -3.95 -8.42
N VAL A 69 3.60 -4.67 -7.69
CA VAL A 69 2.53 -5.49 -8.30
C VAL A 69 1.57 -4.59 -9.08
N ALA A 70 1.15 -3.45 -8.51
CA ALA A 70 0.24 -2.49 -9.16
C ALA A 70 0.79 -2.01 -10.51
N ARG A 71 2.04 -1.55 -10.55
CA ARG A 71 2.73 -1.13 -11.78
C ARG A 71 2.85 -2.26 -12.81
N THR A 72 2.93 -3.50 -12.37
CA THR A 72 3.12 -4.66 -13.25
C THR A 72 1.80 -5.13 -13.87
N VAL A 73 0.69 -5.11 -13.12
CA VAL A 73 -0.58 -5.70 -13.56
C VAL A 73 -1.64 -4.67 -13.96
N GLY A 74 -1.43 -3.40 -13.63
CA GLY A 74 -2.35 -2.31 -13.98
C GLY A 74 -3.72 -2.47 -13.33
N ASP A 75 -4.78 -2.25 -14.10
CA ASP A 75 -6.18 -2.24 -13.63
C ASP A 75 -6.63 -3.49 -12.86
N ASP A 76 -6.01 -4.64 -13.14
CA ASP A 76 -6.36 -5.94 -12.52
C ASP A 76 -6.26 -5.87 -10.98
N ILE A 77 -5.35 -5.05 -10.44
CA ILE A 77 -5.14 -4.96 -8.99
C ILE A 77 -6.28 -4.26 -8.25
N VAL A 78 -7.00 -3.34 -8.92
CA VAL A 78 -8.00 -2.48 -8.28
C VAL A 78 -9.12 -3.32 -7.67
N SER A 79 -9.61 -4.31 -8.42
CA SER A 79 -10.68 -5.20 -7.96
C SER A 79 -10.30 -6.08 -6.77
N LEU A 80 -9.00 -6.29 -6.53
CA LEU A 80 -8.48 -7.12 -5.45
C LEU A 80 -8.21 -6.30 -4.18
N VAL A 81 -7.86 -5.02 -4.33
CA VAL A 81 -7.47 -4.14 -3.21
C VAL A 81 -8.65 -3.36 -2.67
N MET A 82 -9.56 -2.85 -3.51
CA MET A 82 -10.66 -2.00 -3.04
C MET A 82 -11.56 -2.65 -1.96
N PRO A 83 -11.90 -3.95 -2.01
CA PRO A 83 -12.66 -4.57 -0.93
C PRO A 83 -11.98 -4.52 0.43
N PHE A 84 -10.64 -4.55 0.46
CA PHE A 84 -9.87 -4.38 1.69
C PHE A 84 -9.91 -2.94 2.18
N VAL A 85 -9.78 -1.98 1.27
CA VAL A 85 -9.82 -0.55 1.62
C VAL A 85 -11.19 -0.19 2.21
N GLU A 86 -12.27 -0.46 1.48
CA GLU A 86 -13.65 -0.19 1.91
C GLU A 86 -13.99 -0.86 3.25
N ALA A 87 -13.49 -2.09 3.48
CA ALA A 87 -13.75 -2.83 4.72
C ALA A 87 -12.96 -2.32 5.93
N ASN A 88 -11.88 -1.55 5.74
CA ASN A 88 -10.97 -1.18 6.83
C ASN A 88 -10.85 0.34 7.05
N ILE A 89 -11.12 1.17 6.05
CA ILE A 89 -10.92 2.63 6.12
C ILE A 89 -11.77 3.31 7.20
N MET A 90 -12.96 2.76 7.49
CA MET A 90 -13.87 3.26 8.53
C MET A 90 -13.82 2.49 9.86
N LYS A 91 -12.86 1.58 10.04
CA LYS A 91 -12.76 0.83 11.31
C LYS A 91 -12.25 1.72 12.45
N PRO A 92 -12.70 1.47 13.70
CA PRO A 92 -12.19 2.19 14.87
C PRO A 92 -10.72 1.87 15.18
N ASP A 93 -10.25 0.68 14.80
CA ASP A 93 -8.86 0.29 14.93
C ASP A 93 -7.96 1.11 13.99
N TRP A 94 -6.95 1.77 14.55
CA TRP A 94 -6.06 2.63 13.77
C TRP A 94 -5.22 1.84 12.77
N ARG A 95 -4.84 0.60 13.11
CA ARG A 95 -4.02 -0.22 12.22
C ARG A 95 -4.75 -0.57 10.95
N SER A 96 -6.03 -0.91 11.09
CA SER A 96 -6.94 -1.15 9.98
C SER A 96 -7.03 0.07 9.05
N ARG A 97 -7.24 1.27 9.60
CA ARG A 97 -7.34 2.50 8.79
C ARG A 97 -6.03 2.84 8.10
N GLU A 98 -4.91 2.83 8.82
CA GLU A 98 -3.61 3.12 8.20
C GLU A 98 -3.24 2.06 7.15
N ALA A 99 -3.58 0.79 7.36
CA ALA A 99 -3.38 -0.25 6.35
C ALA A 99 -4.22 -0.01 5.10
N ALA A 100 -5.48 0.42 5.26
CA ALA A 100 -6.37 0.76 4.16
C ALA A 100 -5.83 1.94 3.35
N THR A 101 -5.47 3.04 4.03
CA THR A 101 -4.86 4.22 3.40
C THR A 101 -3.57 3.85 2.67
N TYR A 102 -2.72 3.04 3.29
CA TYR A 102 -1.46 2.65 2.68
C TYR A 102 -1.66 1.73 1.47
N ALA A 103 -2.61 0.79 1.53
CA ALA A 103 -2.99 -0.05 0.40
C ALA A 103 -3.52 0.78 -0.78
N PHE A 104 -4.41 1.73 -0.51
CA PHE A 104 -4.96 2.62 -1.53
C PHE A 104 -3.86 3.47 -2.18
N GLY A 105 -3.02 4.12 -1.37
CA GLY A 105 -1.87 4.89 -1.85
C GLY A 105 -0.89 4.07 -2.69
N SER A 106 -0.65 2.81 -2.31
CA SER A 106 0.26 1.91 -3.02
C SER A 106 -0.19 1.55 -4.42
N ILE A 107 -1.50 1.61 -4.72
CA ILE A 107 -2.05 1.26 -6.04
C ILE A 107 -2.33 2.48 -6.94
N LEU A 108 -2.01 3.71 -6.49
CA LEU A 108 -2.25 4.93 -7.29
C LEU A 108 -1.34 5.01 -8.53
N GLU A 109 -0.28 4.21 -8.59
CA GLU A 109 0.61 4.11 -9.73
C GLU A 109 0.51 2.70 -10.36
N GLY A 110 0.18 2.65 -11.66
CA GLY A 110 0.02 1.40 -12.42
C GLY A 110 -1.32 1.29 -13.13
N PRO A 111 -2.46 1.34 -12.42
CA PRO A 111 -3.79 1.39 -13.03
C PRO A 111 -4.01 2.64 -13.89
N SER A 112 -4.96 2.54 -14.81
CA SER A 112 -5.36 3.64 -15.70
C SER A 112 -6.05 4.78 -14.95
N VAL A 113 -5.91 5.99 -15.49
CA VAL A 113 -6.53 7.20 -14.91
C VAL A 113 -8.05 7.05 -14.89
N GLU A 114 -8.64 6.43 -15.92
CA GLU A 114 -10.06 6.16 -16.02
C GLU A 114 -10.56 5.26 -14.87
N LYS A 115 -9.73 4.31 -14.42
CA LYS A 115 -10.07 3.42 -13.31
C LYS A 115 -9.89 4.08 -11.94
N LEU A 116 -8.85 4.89 -11.77
CA LEU A 116 -8.52 5.55 -10.50
C LEU A 116 -9.33 6.81 -10.23
N SER A 117 -9.64 7.60 -11.25
CA SER A 117 -10.35 8.89 -11.09
C SER A 117 -11.62 8.82 -10.23
N PRO A 118 -12.56 7.89 -10.45
CA PRO A 118 -13.76 7.84 -9.60
C PRO A 118 -13.45 7.43 -8.16
N LEU A 119 -12.40 6.61 -7.94
CA LEU A 119 -12.02 6.12 -6.62
C LEU A 119 -11.36 7.22 -5.80
N VAL A 120 -10.40 7.95 -6.40
CA VAL A 120 -9.72 9.08 -5.75
C VAL A 120 -10.72 10.16 -5.33
N ASN A 121 -11.72 10.44 -6.18
CA ASN A 121 -12.76 11.41 -5.85
C ASN A 121 -13.66 10.97 -4.68
N ALA A 122 -13.86 9.65 -4.50
CA ALA A 122 -14.64 9.11 -3.39
C ALA A 122 -13.81 9.06 -2.09
N GLU A 123 -12.59 8.51 -2.17
CA GLU A 123 -11.68 8.32 -1.04
C GLU A 123 -11.19 9.64 -0.43
N ILE A 124 -10.91 10.67 -1.21
CA ILE A 124 -10.51 11.98 -0.66
C ILE A 124 -11.62 12.58 0.21
N ALA A 125 -12.89 12.32 -0.13
CA ALA A 125 -14.01 12.77 0.68
C ALA A 125 -14.09 12.03 2.02
N GLU A 126 -13.88 10.70 2.03
CA GLU A 126 -13.85 9.89 3.26
C GLU A 126 -12.62 10.15 4.14
N ILE A 127 -11.41 10.15 3.55
CA ILE A 127 -10.16 10.37 4.27
C ILE A 127 -10.12 11.77 4.88
N GLY A 128 -10.67 12.78 4.20
CA GLY A 128 -10.77 14.14 4.73
C GLY A 128 -11.52 14.21 6.05
N GLU A 129 -12.61 13.43 6.19
CA GLU A 129 -13.39 13.34 7.44
C GLU A 129 -12.62 12.60 8.55
N ILE A 130 -11.84 11.57 8.20
CA ILE A 130 -11.01 10.82 9.16
C ILE A 130 -9.80 11.64 9.64
N ALA A 131 -9.17 12.42 8.76
CA ALA A 131 -7.97 13.22 9.09
C ALA A 131 -8.26 14.32 10.12
N GLU A 132 -9.53 14.73 10.28
CA GLU A 132 -9.96 15.64 11.33
C GLU A 132 -10.11 14.96 12.70
N THR A 133 -10.05 13.62 12.81
CA THR A 133 -9.99 12.92 14.10
C THR A 133 -8.55 12.90 14.63
N PRO A 134 -8.17 13.75 15.61
CA PRO A 134 -6.78 13.88 16.01
C PRO A 134 -6.34 12.62 16.74
N LYS A 135 -5.12 12.12 16.46
CA LYS A 135 -4.48 11.04 17.25
C LYS A 135 -4.49 11.35 18.77
N GLU A 136 -4.52 12.63 19.13
CA GLU A 136 -4.54 13.16 20.50
C GLU A 136 -5.84 12.90 21.28
N GLU A 137 -6.98 12.70 20.61
CA GLU A 137 -8.26 12.46 21.30
C GLU A 137 -8.33 11.04 21.87
N ARG A 138 -7.69 10.06 21.20
CA ARG A 138 -7.53 8.70 21.73
C ARG A 138 -6.56 8.60 22.92
N SER A 139 -5.48 9.39 22.90
CA SER A 139 -4.55 9.45 24.03
C SER A 139 -5.24 10.03 25.28
N ARG A 140 -6.10 11.03 25.09
CA ARG A 140 -6.93 11.59 26.17
C ARG A 140 -7.97 10.62 26.70
N GLU A 141 -8.63 9.84 25.84
CA GLU A 141 -9.59 8.81 26.29
C GLU A 141 -8.88 7.70 27.09
N ILE A 142 -7.68 7.28 26.69
CA ILE A 142 -6.90 6.27 27.43
C ILE A 142 -6.42 6.83 28.77
N GLU A 143 -5.96 8.09 28.82
CA GLU A 143 -5.61 8.77 30.07
C GLU A 143 -6.83 8.94 30.99
N GLU A 144 -7.99 9.36 30.46
CA GLU A 144 -9.22 9.54 31.23
C GLU A 144 -9.75 8.21 31.81
N ILE A 145 -9.68 7.12 31.05
CA ILE A 145 -10.02 5.77 31.53
C ILE A 145 -9.03 5.27 32.60
N ALA A 146 -7.76 5.66 32.50
CA ALA A 146 -6.74 5.32 33.49
C ALA A 146 -6.89 6.14 34.79
N GLU A 147 -7.36 7.39 34.71
CA GLU A 147 -7.61 8.24 35.89
C GLU A 147 -8.90 7.88 36.64
N THR A 148 -9.85 7.20 35.98
CA THR A 148 -11.15 6.81 36.58
C THR A 148 -11.13 5.42 37.24
N LYS A 149 -9.96 4.79 37.37
CA LYS A 149 -9.78 3.48 38.05
C LYS A 149 -8.89 3.60 39.28
#